data_AF-A0A419F3U9-F1
#
_entry.id   AF-A0A419F3U9-F1
#
_cell.length_a   1.000
_cell.length_b   1.000
_cell.length_c   1.000
_cell.angle_alpha   90.00
_cell.angle_beta   90.00
_cell.angle_gamma   90.00
#
_symmetry.space_group_name_H-M   'P 1'
#
loop_
_entity.id
_entity.type
_entity.pdbx_description
1 polymer ?
#
loop_
_entity_poly.entity_id
_entity_poly.type
_entity_poly.pdbx_seq_one_letter_code
_entity_poly.pdbx_strand_id
1 'polypeptide(L)'
;MSEQRFPGHAETCEKCGSYLHCCLNCKLYDPHAPKQCKSPTTELVVDKEKANFCDEFDFAEDKPLERDDTKKQSSRQAWENLFGNE
;
A
#
# COMPACT_ATOMS: atom_id res chain seq x y z
N MET A 1 -16.31 20.88 -4.16
CA MET A 1 -15.15 20.58 -5.00
C MET A 1 -14.09 20.04 -4.08
N SER A 2 -13.92 18.72 -4.00
CA SER A 2 -12.92 18.11 -3.13
C SER A 2 -11.55 18.26 -3.79
N GLU A 3 -10.77 19.25 -3.34
CA GLU A 3 -9.37 19.40 -3.69
C GLU A 3 -8.61 18.17 -3.19
N GLN A 4 -8.34 17.21 -4.09
CA GLN A 4 -7.47 16.07 -3.80
C GLN A 4 -6.05 16.63 -3.61
N ARG A 5 -5.70 16.92 -2.34
CA ARG A 5 -4.38 17.36 -1.94
C ARG A 5 -3.43 16.18 -2.08
N PHE A 6 -2.51 16.25 -3.04
CA PHE A 6 -1.39 15.32 -3.13
C PHE A 6 -0.40 15.57 -1.99
N PRO A 7 0.11 14.51 -1.33
CA PRO A 7 1.11 14.67 -0.27
C PRO A 7 2.40 15.25 -0.83
N GLY A 8 3.06 16.11 -0.06
CA GLY A 8 4.40 16.58 -0.40
C GLY A 8 5.42 15.43 -0.39
N HIS A 9 6.50 15.56 -1.16
CA HIS A 9 7.57 14.55 -1.27
C HIS A 9 8.12 14.07 0.08
N ALA A 10 8.25 14.98 1.05
CA ALA A 10 8.75 14.69 2.40
C ALA A 10 7.62 14.58 3.45
N GLU A 11 6.36 14.58 3.04
CA GLU A 11 5.24 14.50 3.97
C GLU A 11 5.18 13.09 4.58
N THR A 12 5.06 13.02 5.90
CA THR A 12 5.03 11.77 6.68
C THR A 12 3.71 11.63 7.41
N CYS A 13 3.25 10.40 7.59
CA CYS A 13 2.09 10.08 8.40
C CYS A 13 2.33 10.43 9.87
N GLU A 14 1.41 11.19 10.48
CA GLU A 14 1.52 11.62 11.89
C GLU A 14 1.44 10.45 12.89
N LYS A 15 0.91 9.29 12.48
CA LYS A 15 0.73 8.12 13.36
C LYS A 15 1.92 7.17 13.36
N CYS A 16 2.50 6.91 12.19
CA CYS A 16 3.54 5.89 12.03
C CYS A 16 4.86 6.44 11.47
N GLY A 17 4.93 7.71 11.07
CA GLY A 17 6.12 8.34 10.51
C GLY A 17 6.49 7.88 9.09
N SER A 18 5.71 7.01 8.47
CA SER A 18 5.95 6.55 7.09
C SER A 18 5.75 7.67 6.08
N TYR A 19 6.58 7.70 5.03
CA TYR A 19 6.44 8.67 3.95
C TYR A 19 5.14 8.44 3.17
N LEU A 20 4.39 9.52 2.96
CA LEU A 20 3.16 9.47 2.18
C LEU A 20 3.47 9.42 0.68
N HIS A 21 4.49 10.17 0.23
CA HIS A 21 4.97 10.16 -1.15
C HIS A 21 6.02 9.06 -1.40
N CYS A 22 5.61 7.81 -1.30
CA CYS A 22 6.44 6.63 -1.56
C CYS A 22 5.79 5.72 -2.62
N CYS A 23 6.55 4.78 -3.19
CA CYS A 23 6.01 3.90 -4.23
C CYS A 23 4.80 3.10 -3.72
N LEU A 24 4.83 2.61 -2.47
CA LEU A 24 3.75 1.80 -1.92
C LEU A 24 2.40 2.52 -1.86
N ASN A 25 2.40 3.84 -1.80
CA ASN A 25 1.20 4.67 -1.77
C ASN A 25 0.81 5.22 -3.15
N CYS A 26 1.48 4.81 -4.22
CA CYS A 26 1.20 5.26 -5.59
C CYS A 26 0.21 4.31 -6.30
N LYS A 27 -0.75 4.85 -7.07
CA LYS A 27 -1.69 4.06 -7.90
C LYS A 27 -1.01 3.20 -8.96
N LEU A 28 0.18 3.60 -9.39
CA LEU A 28 0.96 2.91 -10.43
C LEU A 28 1.81 1.76 -9.87
N TYR A 29 1.90 1.60 -8.55
CA TYR A 29 2.65 0.52 -7.94
C TYR A 29 2.02 -0.85 -8.25
N ASP A 30 2.86 -1.80 -8.64
CA ASP A 30 2.46 -3.17 -8.89
C ASP A 30 3.63 -4.10 -8.56
N PRO A 31 3.55 -4.95 -7.53
CA PRO A 31 4.66 -5.81 -7.13
C PRO A 31 5.07 -6.83 -8.20
N HIS A 32 4.23 -7.10 -9.21
CA HIS A 32 4.50 -8.05 -10.29
C HIS A 32 5.07 -7.41 -11.56
N ALA A 33 5.14 -6.08 -11.62
CA ALA A 33 5.71 -5.37 -12.77
C ALA A 33 7.26 -5.31 -12.73
N PRO A 34 7.95 -5.18 -13.88
CA PRO A 34 9.42 -5.23 -13.95
C PRO A 34 10.18 -4.23 -13.06
N LYS A 35 9.59 -3.05 -12.81
CA LYS A 35 10.13 -2.01 -11.90
C LYS A 35 9.33 -1.85 -10.62
N GLN A 36 8.41 -2.78 -10.39
CA GLN A 36 7.32 -2.68 -9.45
C GLN A 36 6.44 -1.43 -9.70
N CYS A 37 6.38 -0.98 -10.95
CA CYS A 37 5.61 0.15 -11.43
C CYS A 37 5.00 -0.20 -12.79
N LYS A 38 3.74 0.17 -13.01
CA LYS A 38 3.02 -0.04 -14.27
C LYS A 38 3.49 0.88 -15.39
N SER A 39 4.06 2.03 -15.05
CA SER A 39 4.57 2.95 -16.06
C SER A 39 5.97 2.51 -16.54
N PRO A 40 6.15 2.35 -17.87
CA PRO A 40 7.42 1.94 -18.45
C PRO A 40 8.45 3.09 -18.49
N THR A 41 8.03 4.35 -18.36
CA THR A 41 8.89 5.54 -18.45
C THR A 41 9.54 5.92 -17.14
N THR A 42 8.96 5.50 -16.01
CA THR A 42 9.43 5.90 -14.68
C THR A 42 10.78 5.30 -14.33
N GLU A 43 11.60 6.01 -13.57
CA GLU A 43 12.85 5.47 -13.06
C GLU A 43 12.64 4.37 -12.01
N LEU A 44 13.61 3.46 -11.88
CA LEU A 44 13.57 2.42 -10.86
C LEU A 44 13.90 3.02 -9.49
N VAL A 45 12.90 3.09 -8.61
CA VAL A 45 13.12 3.38 -7.19
C VAL A 45 13.59 2.11 -6.48
N VAL A 46 14.74 2.12 -5.80
CA VAL A 46 15.26 0.93 -5.09
C VAL A 46 14.48 0.68 -3.80
N ASP A 47 14.26 1.74 -3.01
CA ASP A 47 13.58 1.67 -1.72
C ASP A 47 12.13 2.16 -1.88
N LYS A 48 11.18 1.24 -1.86
CA LYS A 48 9.77 1.53 -2.17
C LYS A 48 9.03 2.22 -1.02
N GLU A 49 9.57 2.15 0.20
CA GLU A 49 8.99 2.68 1.43
C GLU A 49 9.45 4.12 1.72
N LYS A 50 10.60 4.53 1.17
CA LYS A 50 11.11 5.89 1.31
C LYS A 50 10.43 6.89 0.37
N ALA A 51 10.52 8.16 0.76
CA ALA A 51 10.20 9.29 -0.10
C ALA A 51 10.95 9.19 -1.44
N ASN A 52 10.23 9.43 -2.52
CA ASN A 52 10.79 9.53 -3.87
C ASN A 52 10.37 10.84 -4.54
N PHE A 53 10.97 11.15 -5.69
CA PHE A 53 10.68 12.32 -6.52
C PHE A 53 10.07 11.92 -7.87
N CYS A 54 9.22 10.88 -7.86
CA CYS A 54 8.60 10.38 -9.08
C CYS A 54 7.62 11.42 -9.66
N ASP A 55 7.90 11.94 -10.85
CA ASP A 55 7.03 12.92 -11.52
C ASP A 55 5.66 12.34 -11.91
N GLU A 56 5.58 11.02 -12.11
CA GLU A 56 4.34 10.29 -12.41
C GLU A 56 3.58 9.83 -11.14
N PHE A 57 3.94 10.33 -9.97
CA PHE A 57 3.29 9.93 -8.72
C PHE A 57 1.83 10.35 -8.68
N ASP A 58 0.95 9.41 -8.35
CA ASP A 58 -0.47 9.66 -8.09
C ASP A 58 -0.87 8.90 -6.83
N PHE A 59 -1.29 9.62 -5.79
CA PHE A 59 -1.62 9.03 -4.50
C PHE A 59 -2.80 8.07 -4.62
N ALA A 60 -2.62 6.85 -4.15
CA ALA A 60 -3.67 5.84 -4.13
C ALA A 60 -4.77 6.28 -3.16
N GLU A 61 -5.95 6.53 -3.71
CA GLU A 61 -7.15 6.66 -2.90
C GLU A 61 -7.43 5.31 -2.25
N ASP A 62 -7.92 5.34 -1.01
CA ASP A 62 -8.30 4.16 -0.25
C ASP A 62 -9.29 3.36 -1.10
N LYS A 63 -8.80 2.29 -1.75
CA LYS A 63 -9.71 1.26 -2.21
C LYS A 63 -10.21 0.64 -0.93
N PRO A 64 -11.52 0.67 -0.64
CA PRO A 64 -12.03 -0.07 0.50
C PRO A 64 -11.50 -1.50 0.34
N LEU A 65 -10.57 -1.88 1.20
CA LEU A 65 -10.15 -3.26 1.31
C LEU A 65 -11.44 -3.97 1.69
N GLU A 66 -12.03 -4.71 0.74
CA GLU A 66 -13.15 -5.57 1.06
C GLU A 66 -12.68 -6.47 2.20
N ARG A 67 -13.21 -6.21 3.40
CA ARG A 67 -12.96 -7.06 4.56
C ARG A 67 -13.61 -8.38 4.23
N ASP A 68 -12.82 -9.31 3.72
CA ASP A 68 -13.20 -10.70 3.58
C ASP A 68 -13.27 -11.32 4.98
N ASP A 69 -14.41 -11.14 5.66
CA ASP A 69 -14.66 -11.68 6.99
C ASP A 69 -14.67 -13.23 7.00
N THR A 70 -14.82 -13.85 5.83
CA THR A 70 -14.68 -15.30 5.58
C THR A 70 -13.29 -15.84 5.95
N LYS A 71 -12.20 -15.12 5.62
CA LYS A 71 -10.85 -15.51 6.07
C LYS A 71 -10.71 -15.52 7.59
N LYS A 72 -11.38 -14.60 8.29
CA LYS A 72 -11.32 -14.48 9.76
C LYS A 72 -12.01 -15.63 10.47
N GLN A 73 -13.15 -16.10 9.94
CA GLN A 73 -13.86 -17.28 10.43
C GLN A 73 -13.05 -18.57 10.18
N SER A 74 -12.47 -18.73 8.97
CA SER A 74 -11.66 -19.91 8.65
C SER A 74 -10.42 -20.04 9.52
N SER A 75 -9.79 -18.90 9.88
CA SER A 75 -8.60 -18.88 10.73
C SER A 75 -8.92 -19.27 12.17
N ARG A 76 -10.08 -18.85 12.71
CA ARG A 76 -10.53 -19.27 14.05
C ARG A 76 -10.86 -20.76 14.09
N GLN A 77 -11.60 -21.26 13.10
CA GLN A 77 -11.95 -22.68 13.01
C GLN A 77 -10.72 -23.57 12.82
N ALA A 78 -9.76 -23.14 12.00
CA ALA A 78 -8.50 -23.86 11.84
C ALA A 78 -7.70 -23.89 13.16
N TRP A 79 -7.73 -22.82 13.94
CA TRP A 79 -7.06 -22.75 15.23
C TRP A 79 -7.73 -23.66 16.28
N GLU A 80 -9.06 -23.64 16.37
CA GLU A 80 -9.84 -24.52 17.25
C GLU A 80 -9.63 -26.00 16.89
N ASN A 81 -9.56 -26.35 15.61
CA ASN A 81 -9.29 -27.73 15.18
C ASN A 81 -7.88 -28.22 15.54
N LEU A 82 -6.90 -27.31 15.64
CA LEU A 82 -5.52 -27.65 15.96
C LEU A 82 -5.25 -27.67 17.46
N PHE A 83 -5.96 -26.86 18.25
CA PHE A 83 -5.63 -26.60 19.66
C PHE A 83 -6.82 -26.72 20.64
N GLY A 84 -8.02 -27.08 20.18
CA GLY A 84 -9.27 -27.03 20.97
C GLY A 84 -9.61 -28.25 21.81
N ASN A 85 -8.67 -29.17 22.09
CA ASN A 85 -8.89 -30.28 23.01
C ASN A 85 -8.02 -30.13 24.26
N GLU A 86 -8.52 -29.37 25.24
CA GLU A 86 -8.25 -29.54 26.67
C GLU A 86 -9.57 -29.48 27.46
#